data_AF-A0A3D0CFU4-F1
#
_entry.id   AF-A0A3D0CFU4-F1
#
_cell.length_a   1.000
_cell.length_b   1.000
_cell.length_c   1.000
_cell.angle_alpha   90.00
_cell.angle_beta   90.00
_cell.angle_gamma   90.00
#
_symmetry.space_group_name_H-M   'P 1'
#
loop_
_entity.id
_entity.type
_entity.pdbx_description
1 polymer ?
#
loop_
_entity_poly.entity_id
_entity_poly.type
_entity_poly.pdbx_seq_one_letter_code
_entity_poly.pdbx_strand_id
1 'polypeptide(L)' 'MKIFIAIMVAALAVYLFHHAYGIEGVSLERWGYIVGGVISVVVVLALFIPKQEEGQERKF' A
#
# COMPACT_ATOMS: atom_id res chain seq x y z
N MET A 1 -10.75 11.96 6.84
CA MET A 1 -10.15 10.78 7.51
C MET A 1 -9.44 9.84 6.53
N LYS A 2 -10.12 9.29 5.51
CA LYS A 2 -9.52 8.35 4.53
C LYS A 2 -8.28 8.90 3.82
N ILE A 3 -8.33 10.18 3.39
CA ILE A 3 -7.22 10.86 2.71
C ILE A 3 -6.00 11.02 3.63
N PHE A 4 -6.22 11.40 4.89
CA PHE A 4 -5.13 11.54 5.86
C PHE A 4 -4.44 10.20 6.14
N ILE A 5 -5.22 9.14 6.31
CA ILE A 5 -4.70 7.76 6.46
C ILE A 5 -3.91 7.35 5.23
N ALA A 6 -4.42 7.61 4.02
CA ALA A 6 -3.72 7.30 2.78
C ALA A 6 -2.36 8.00 2.67
N ILE A 7 -2.28 9.27 3.05
CA ILE A 7 -1.02 10.04 3.06
C ILE A 7 -0.02 9.43 4.05
N MET A 8 -0.47 9.09 5.27
CA MET A 8 0.38 8.45 6.27
C MET A 8 0.90 7.09 5.80
N VAL A 9 0.03 6.25 5.22
CA VAL A 9 0.40 4.93 4.71
C VAL A 9 1.33 5.04 3.49
N ALA A 10 1.12 6.04 2.64
CA ALA A 10 2.03 6.32 1.51
C ALA A 10 3.42 6.73 2.00
N ALA A 11 3.51 7.62 3.00
CA ALA A 11 4.78 8.01 3.60
C ALA A 11 5.51 6.82 4.25
N LEU A 12 4.75 5.94 4.93
CA LEU A 12 5.28 4.69 5.49
C LEU A 12 5.82 3.76 4.38
N ALA A 13 5.10 3.62 3.27
CA ALA A 13 5.56 2.80 2.14
C ALA A 13 6.90 3.31 1.59
N VAL A 14 7.03 4.63 1.39
CA VAL A 14 8.28 5.26 0.93
C VAL A 14 9.42 4.99 1.91
N TYR A 15 9.17 5.12 3.21
CA TYR A 15 10.16 4.82 4.25
C TYR A 15 10.64 3.36 4.22
N LEU A 16 9.71 2.41 4.07
CA LEU A 16 10.03 0.99 4.00
C LEU A 16 10.86 0.65 2.75
N PHE A 17 10.51 1.21 1.59
CA PHE A 17 11.30 1.02 0.38
C PHE A 17 12.69 1.65 0.46
N HIS A 18 12.80 2.82 1.10
CA HIS A 18 14.09 3.47 1.33
C HIS A 18 15.00 2.59 2.22
N HIS A 19 14.47 2.03 3.31
CA HIS A 19 15.22 1.09 4.15
C HIS A 19 15.62 -0.19 3.40
N ALA A 20 14.71 -0.77 2.62
CA ALA A 20 15.02 -1.93 1.78
C ALA A 20 16.12 -1.66 0.74
N TYR A 21 16.21 -0.44 0.22
CA TYR A 21 17.24 -0.04 -0.74
C TYR A 21 18.62 0.07 -0.09
N GLY A 22 18.69 0.49 1.17
CA GLY A 22 19.95 0.59 1.92
C GLY A 22 20.53 -0.75 2.37
N ILE A 23 19.81 -1.86 2.20
CA ILE A 23 20.28 -3.20 2.58
C ILE A 23 20.87 -3.91 1.37
N GLU A 24 22.17 -4.20 1.42
CA GLU A 24 22.87 -4.94 0.39
C GLU A 24 22.54 -6.45 0.42
N GLY A 25 22.52 -7.06 -0.76
CA GLY A 25 22.26 -8.49 -0.91
C GLY A 25 20.80 -8.90 -0.74
N VAL A 26 20.56 -10.20 -0.64
CA VAL A 26 19.24 -10.77 -0.43
C VAL A 26 19.16 -11.26 1.02
N SER A 27 18.40 -10.55 1.85
CA SER A 27 18.18 -10.89 3.25
C SER A 27 16.68 -10.95 3.59
N LEU A 28 16.32 -11.74 4.59
CA LEU A 28 14.94 -11.84 5.07
C LEU A 28 14.41 -10.47 5.53
N GLU A 29 15.27 -9.68 6.15
CA GLU A 29 14.99 -8.31 6.57
C GLU A 29 14.62 -7.42 5.38
N ARG A 30 15.44 -7.43 4.31
CA ARG A 30 15.17 -6.68 3.08
C ARG A 30 13.82 -7.07 2.47
N TRP A 31 13.52 -8.37 2.43
CA TRP A 31 12.22 -8.87 1.96
C TRP A 31 11.07 -8.40 2.85
N GLY A 32 11.24 -8.38 4.17
CA GLY A 32 10.25 -7.86 5.11
C GLY A 32 9.90 -6.40 4.83
N TYR A 33 10.91 -5.56 4.60
CA TYR A 33 10.71 -4.16 4.22
C TYR A 33 10.01 -4.00 2.87
N ILE A 34 10.42 -4.76 1.84
CA ILE A 34 9.80 -4.73 0.51
C ILE A 34 8.33 -5.15 0.60
N VAL A 35 8.04 -6.28 1.25
CA VAL A 35 6.68 -6.80 1.40
C VAL A 35 5.81 -5.82 2.20
N GLY A 36 6.33 -5.23 3.28
CA GLY A 36 5.64 -4.20 4.04
C GLY A 36 5.29 -2.97 3.19
N GLY A 37 6.22 -2.54 2.33
CA GLY A 37 6.01 -1.44 1.39
C GLY A 37 4.90 -1.75 0.38
N VAL A 38 4.91 -2.96 -0.20
CA VAL A 38 3.88 -3.42 -1.15
C VAL A 38 2.50 -3.49 -0.47
N ILE A 39 2.41 -4.05 0.73
CA ILE A 39 1.14 -4.12 1.48
C ILE A 39 0.59 -2.72 1.73
N SER A 40 1.46 -1.78 2.11
CA SER A 40 1.07 -0.38 2.34
C SER A 40 0.45 0.26 1.10
N VAL A 41 1.04 0.03 -0.08
CA VAL A 41 0.48 0.49 -1.36
C VAL A 41 -0.88 -0.14 -1.65
N VAL A 42 -1.00 -1.46 -1.46
CA VAL A 42 -2.27 -2.18 -1.68
C VAL A 42 -3.38 -1.65 -0.77
N VAL A 43 -3.07 -1.38 0.51
CA VAL A 43 -4.03 -0.80 1.46
C VAL A 43 -4.51 0.57 0.98
N VAL A 44 -3.59 1.43 0.51
CA VAL A 44 -3.96 2.74 -0.04
C VAL A 44 -4.91 2.56 -1.23
N LEU A 45 -4.58 1.68 -2.19
CA LEU A 45 -5.44 1.41 -3.34
C LEU A 45 -6.83 0.92 -2.91
N ALA A 46 -6.89 -0.02 -1.96
CA ALA A 46 -8.14 -0.57 -1.45
C ALA A 46 -9.04 0.48 -0.78
N LEU A 47 -8.47 1.52 -0.15
CA LEU A 47 -9.23 2.62 0.45
C LEU A 47 -9.93 3.51 -0.59
N PHE A 48 -9.42 3.55 -1.82
CA PHE A 48 -9.96 4.37 -2.91
C PHE A 48 -10.70 3.57 -3.98
N ILE A 49 -10.62 2.24 -3.97
CA ILE A 49 -11.50 1.42 -4.80
C ILE A 49 -12.93 1.64 -4.31
N PRO A 50 -13.83 2.16 -5.17
CA PRO A 50 -15.23 2.30 -4.80
C PRO A 50 -15.77 0.90 -4.52
N LYS A 51 -16.36 0.71 -3.33
CA LYS A 51 -17.11 -0.51 -3.04
C LYS A 51 -18.22 -0.58 -4.08
N GLN A 52 -18.25 -1.64 -4.88
CA GLN A 52 -19.43 -1.92 -5.67
C GLN A 52 -20.54 -2.22 -4.68
N GLU A 53 -21.47 -1.28 -4.51
CA GLU A 53 -22.69 -1.56 -3.79
C GLU A 53 -23.43 -2.66 -4.57
N GLU A 54 -23.73 -3.76 -3.89
CA GLU A 54 -24.61 -4.82 -4.38
C GLU A 54 -25.97 -4.19 -4.72
N GLY A 55 -26.12 -3.76 -5.96
CA GLY A 55 -27.30 -2.99 -6.40
C GLY A 55 -27.05 -1.98 -7.50
N GLN A 56 -25.80 -1.70 -7.90
CA GLN A 56 -25.54 -0.86 -9.07
C GLN A 56 -25.83 -1.67 -10.35
N GLU A 57 -27.13 -1.78 -10.68
CA GLU A 57 -27.62 -2.24 -11.98
C GLU A 57 -26.78 -1.58 -13.07
N ARG A 58 -26.02 -2.39 -13.81
CA ARG A 58 -25.43 -1.96 -15.07
C ARG A 58 -26.60 -1.61 -15.98
N LYS A 59 -26.94 -0.33 -16.06
CA LYS A 59 -27.78 0.19 -17.14
C LYS A 59 -26.95 0.11 -18.41
N PHE A 60 -27.12 -0.99 -19.13
CA PHE A 60 -26.79 -1.10 -20.54
C PHE A 60 -27.76 -0.25 -21.36
#